data_AF-A0A1M5ETC7-F1
#
_entry.id   AF-A0A1M5ETC7-F1
#
_cell.length_a   1.000
_cell.length_b   1.000
_cell.length_c   1.000
_cell.angle_alpha   90.00
_cell.angle_beta   90.00
_cell.angle_gamma   90.00
#
_symmetry.space_group_name_H-M   'P 1'
#
loop_
_entity.id
_entity.type
_entity.pdbx_description
1 polymer ?
#
loop_
_entity_poly.entity_id
_entity_poly.type
_entity_poly.pdbx_seq_one_letter_code
_entity_poly.pdbx_strand_id
1 'polypeptide(L)'
;MLPVMQRNPDSLPGHPNRQRKLKSWILVLPVCFLALPFAANANAGVPMLFLAMPALLMSLLPIIFIESVYCAQRLSLSFGQSLKTVSISNLASTLVGIPVTWLLLVGVQIATSGGRAYGIDSPVEKVLAVTWQAPWLIPYETDLHWMIPAAGLVLLVPFYFASWWSEFWVAKKLNTLLPTSDVKLAVRNANRITYCLLAGWPIASWLANVAMK
;
A
#
# COMPACT_ATOMS: atom_id res chain seq x y z
N MET A 1 35.46 -78.13 16.11
CA MET A 1 35.84 -77.04 17.02
C MET A 1 36.09 -75.80 16.18
N LEU A 2 35.23 -74.78 16.30
CA LEU A 2 35.29 -73.52 15.54
C LEU A 2 36.36 -72.59 16.13
N PRO A 3 37.15 -71.85 15.33
CA PRO A 3 37.90 -70.71 15.82
C PRO A 3 37.03 -69.45 15.77
N VAL A 4 36.92 -68.78 16.91
CA VAL A 4 36.25 -67.50 17.10
C VAL A 4 37.11 -66.40 16.45
N MET A 5 36.60 -65.78 15.39
CA MET A 5 37.17 -64.53 14.86
C MET A 5 36.94 -63.40 15.87
N GLN A 6 38.01 -62.89 16.46
CA GLN A 6 38.00 -61.63 17.21
C GLN A 6 37.70 -60.46 16.25
N ARG A 7 36.57 -59.78 16.46
CA ARG A 7 36.26 -58.51 15.79
C ARG A 7 37.01 -57.38 16.50
N ASN A 8 37.90 -56.72 15.76
CA ASN A 8 38.60 -55.49 16.15
C ASN A 8 37.57 -54.33 16.26
N PRO A 9 37.47 -53.60 17.39
CA PRO A 9 36.47 -52.54 17.57
C PRO A 9 36.81 -51.17 16.95
N ASP A 10 37.96 -50.99 16.29
CA ASP A 10 38.45 -49.64 15.92
C ASP A 10 38.09 -49.16 14.50
N SER A 11 37.06 -49.72 13.85
CA SER A 11 36.55 -49.18 12.58
C SER A 11 35.33 -48.28 12.78
N LEU A 12 35.52 -47.11 13.41
CA LEU A 12 34.56 -46.01 13.31
C LEU A 12 34.97 -45.08 12.16
N PRO A 13 34.16 -44.93 11.10
CA PRO A 13 34.46 -43.98 10.04
C PRO A 13 34.32 -42.55 10.59
N GLY A 14 35.43 -41.79 10.52
CA GLY A 14 35.47 -40.38 10.84
C GLY A 14 34.45 -39.59 10.01
N HIS A 15 33.58 -38.85 10.70
CA HIS A 15 32.68 -37.90 10.07
C HIS A 15 33.49 -36.83 9.30
N PRO A 16 33.17 -36.55 8.04
CA PRO A 16 33.83 -35.48 7.30
C PRO A 16 33.44 -34.13 7.90
N ASN A 17 34.46 -33.36 8.28
CA ASN A 17 34.38 -31.98 8.74
C ASN A 17 33.77 -31.12 7.63
N ARG A 18 32.44 -30.94 7.65
CA ARG A 18 31.69 -30.12 6.67
C ARG A 18 31.93 -28.65 6.99
N GLN A 19 33.08 -28.12 6.58
CA GLN A 19 33.28 -26.68 6.49
C GLN A 19 32.29 -26.13 5.46
N ARG A 20 31.16 -25.56 5.93
CA ARG A 20 30.27 -24.77 5.09
C ARG A 20 31.08 -23.56 4.63
N LYS A 21 31.66 -23.62 3.41
CA LYS A 21 32.13 -22.43 2.71
C LYS A 21 30.90 -21.53 2.54
N LEU A 22 30.74 -20.57 3.46
CA LEU A 22 29.74 -19.54 3.36
C LEU A 22 30.03 -18.82 2.05
N LYS A 23 29.11 -18.94 1.09
CA LYS A 23 29.36 -18.43 -0.25
C LYS A 23 29.47 -16.90 -0.13
N SER A 24 30.63 -16.34 -0.44
CA SER A 24 30.97 -14.93 -0.17
C SER A 24 30.00 -13.93 -0.77
N TRP A 25 29.21 -14.32 -1.78
CA TRP A 25 28.13 -13.51 -2.33
C TRP A 25 26.99 -13.20 -1.34
N ILE A 26 26.82 -14.00 -0.27
CA ILE A 26 25.86 -13.71 0.82
C ILE A 26 26.28 -12.46 1.61
N LEU A 27 27.57 -12.10 1.61
CA LEU A 27 28.09 -10.88 2.25
C LEU A 27 28.19 -9.69 1.29
N VAL A 28 28.32 -9.93 -0.02
CA VAL A 28 28.39 -8.85 -1.02
C VAL A 28 27.04 -8.13 -1.18
N LEU A 29 25.94 -8.88 -1.16
CA LEU A 29 24.58 -8.33 -1.27
C LEU A 29 24.20 -7.32 -0.16
N PRO A 30 24.43 -7.61 1.14
CA PRO A 30 24.20 -6.65 2.21
C PRO A 30 25.12 -5.42 2.11
N VAL A 31 26.38 -5.59 1.73
CA VAL A 31 27.33 -4.47 1.59
C VAL A 31 26.93 -3.55 0.43
N CYS A 32 26.48 -4.10 -0.69
CA CYS A 32 25.90 -3.32 -1.78
C CYS A 32 24.60 -2.61 -1.35
N PHE A 33 23.75 -3.26 -0.55
CA PHE A 33 22.55 -2.64 0.03
C PHE A 33 22.87 -1.49 1.00
N LEU A 34 23.94 -1.62 1.78
CA LEU A 34 24.42 -0.61 2.73
C LEU A 34 25.20 0.54 2.06
N ALA A 35 25.70 0.34 0.84
CA ALA A 35 26.42 1.37 0.08
C ALA A 35 25.51 2.23 -0.82
N LEU A 36 24.29 1.77 -1.12
CA LEU A 36 23.28 2.54 -1.88
C LEU A 36 22.89 3.92 -1.30
N PRO A 37 22.82 4.15 0.04
CA PRO A 37 22.41 5.46 0.55
C PRO A 37 23.46 6.57 0.35
N PHE A 38 24.72 6.24 0.02
CA PHE A 38 25.77 7.26 -0.13
C PHE A 38 25.73 7.99 -1.50
N ALA A 39 25.00 7.45 -2.47
CA ALA A 39 24.81 8.06 -3.79
C ALA A 39 23.50 8.88 -3.91
N ALA A 40 22.71 8.97 -2.83
CA ALA A 40 21.45 9.70 -2.83
C ALA A 40 21.71 11.22 -2.63
N ASN A 41 21.57 11.99 -3.72
CA ASN A 41 21.52 13.44 -3.66
C ASN A 41 20.32 13.91 -2.82
N ALA A 42 20.51 15.00 -2.07
CA ALA A 42 19.67 15.51 -0.98
C ALA A 42 18.32 16.14 -1.40
N ASN A 43 17.46 15.40 -2.10
CA ASN A 43 16.03 15.70 -2.25
C ASN A 43 15.21 14.44 -1.88
N ALA A 44 15.19 14.10 -0.58
CA ALA A 44 14.41 12.97 -0.09
C ALA A 44 12.93 13.36 -0.01
N GLY A 45 12.17 13.11 -1.07
CA GLY A 45 10.71 13.21 -1.00
C GLY A 45 10.13 12.22 0.02
N VAL A 46 8.98 12.57 0.59
CA VAL A 46 8.25 11.74 1.55
C VAL A 46 7.27 10.86 0.77
N PRO A 47 7.33 9.52 0.95
CA PRO A 47 6.32 8.64 0.39
C PRO A 47 4.97 8.92 1.05
N MET A 48 4.04 9.53 0.31
CA MET A 48 2.73 9.90 0.86
C MET A 48 1.93 8.68 1.33
N LEU A 49 2.24 7.49 0.83
CA LEU A 49 1.68 6.24 1.34
C LEU A 49 1.93 6.06 2.83
N PHE A 50 3.13 6.35 3.34
CA PHE A 50 3.43 6.20 4.78
C PHE A 50 2.67 7.20 5.65
N LEU A 51 2.36 8.38 5.12
CA LEU A 51 1.53 9.38 5.81
C LEU A 51 0.04 9.02 5.76
N ALA A 52 -0.43 8.44 4.64
CA ALA A 52 -1.84 8.09 4.46
C ALA A 52 -2.24 6.77 5.13
N MET A 53 -1.32 5.79 5.21
CA MET A 53 -1.62 4.44 5.71
C MET A 53 -2.17 4.40 7.13
N PRO A 54 -1.65 5.16 8.13
CA PRO A 54 -2.24 5.18 9.45
C PRO A 54 -3.72 5.58 9.45
N ALA A 55 -4.07 6.63 8.69
CA ALA A 55 -5.45 7.10 8.56
C ALA A 55 -6.34 6.07 7.85
N LEU A 56 -5.83 5.45 6.78
CA LEU A 56 -6.54 4.38 6.05
C LEU A 56 -6.80 3.15 6.93
N LEU A 57 -5.81 2.70 7.70
CA LEU A 57 -5.94 1.53 8.59
C LEU A 57 -6.92 1.79 9.73
N MET A 58 -6.90 2.97 10.34
CA MET A 58 -7.89 3.36 11.35
C MET A 58 -9.30 3.45 10.76
N SER A 59 -9.40 3.88 9.49
CA SER A 59 -10.68 3.99 8.78
C SER A 59 -11.20 2.65 8.25
N LEU A 60 -10.39 1.58 8.27
CA LEU A 60 -10.77 0.30 7.66
C LEU A 60 -12.00 -0.32 8.33
N LEU A 61 -12.06 -0.31 9.67
CA LEU A 61 -13.22 -0.81 10.40
C LEU A 61 -14.52 -0.02 10.09
N PRO A 62 -14.56 1.32 10.19
CA PRO A 62 -15.76 2.07 9.84
C PRO A 62 -16.14 1.94 8.36
N ILE A 63 -15.16 1.89 7.45
CA ILE A 63 -15.39 1.65 6.02
C ILE A 63 -16.09 0.30 5.81
N ILE A 64 -15.51 -0.78 6.35
CA ILE A 64 -16.07 -2.13 6.24
C ILE A 64 -17.50 -2.14 6.78
N PHE A 65 -17.76 -1.51 7.92
CA PHE A 65 -19.10 -1.47 8.49
C PHE A 65 -20.10 -0.74 7.57
N ILE A 66 -19.79 0.48 7.12
CA ILE A 66 -20.65 1.31 6.27
C ILE A 66 -20.96 0.58 4.96
N GLU A 67 -19.94 0.06 4.29
CA GLU A 67 -20.10 -0.64 3.02
C GLU A 67 -20.85 -1.96 3.21
N SER A 68 -20.66 -2.66 4.32
CA SER A 68 -21.39 -3.90 4.62
C SER A 68 -22.88 -3.64 4.76
N VAL A 69 -23.27 -2.58 5.48
CA VAL A 69 -24.68 -2.18 5.60
C VAL A 69 -25.25 -1.80 4.23
N TYR A 70 -24.54 -0.96 3.48
CA TYR A 70 -24.99 -0.50 2.17
C TYR A 70 -25.15 -1.66 1.17
N CYS A 71 -24.15 -2.54 1.07
CA CYS A 71 -24.18 -3.68 0.17
C CYS A 71 -25.21 -4.74 0.59
N ALA A 72 -25.43 -4.95 1.89
CA ALA A 72 -26.45 -5.88 2.38
C ALA A 72 -27.84 -5.44 1.91
N GLN A 73 -28.15 -4.15 2.08
CA GLN A 73 -29.42 -3.57 1.63
C GLN A 73 -29.54 -3.57 0.11
N ARG A 74 -28.49 -3.18 -0.61
CA ARG A 74 -28.56 -2.98 -2.06
C ARG A 74 -28.60 -4.29 -2.85
N LEU A 75 -27.95 -5.34 -2.35
CA LEU A 75 -27.84 -6.64 -3.02
C LEU A 75 -28.75 -7.71 -2.39
N SER A 76 -29.58 -7.32 -1.42
CA SER A 76 -30.47 -8.24 -0.67
C SER A 76 -29.71 -9.43 -0.05
N LEU A 77 -28.49 -9.17 0.43
CA LEU A 77 -27.66 -10.16 1.12
C LEU A 77 -27.94 -10.12 2.62
N SER A 78 -27.74 -11.25 3.30
CA SER A 78 -27.64 -11.22 4.76
C SER A 78 -26.44 -10.37 5.18
N PHE A 79 -26.53 -9.71 6.35
CA PHE A 79 -25.45 -8.85 6.84
C PHE A 79 -24.12 -9.61 6.96
N GLY A 80 -24.14 -10.87 7.41
CA GLY A 80 -22.92 -11.70 7.50
C GLY A 80 -22.27 -12.01 6.15
N GLN A 81 -23.06 -12.26 5.10
CA GLN A 81 -22.53 -12.45 3.73
C GLN A 81 -21.93 -11.15 3.19
N SER A 82 -22.61 -10.03 3.40
CA SER A 82 -22.11 -8.71 3.01
C SER A 82 -20.82 -8.37 3.76
N LEU A 83 -20.79 -8.54 5.08
CA LEU A 83 -19.63 -8.29 5.92
C LEU A 83 -18.41 -9.10 5.48
N LYS A 84 -18.59 -10.40 5.22
CA LYS A 84 -17.51 -11.25 4.67
C LYS A 84 -17.01 -10.72 3.32
N THR A 85 -17.92 -10.40 2.41
CA THR A 85 -17.58 -9.92 1.07
C THR A 85 -16.81 -8.60 1.12
N VAL A 86 -17.35 -7.63 1.85
CA VAL A 86 -16.78 -6.29 2.02
C VAL A 86 -15.45 -6.35 2.76
N SER A 87 -15.34 -7.14 3.84
CA SER A 87 -14.09 -7.28 4.58
C SER A 87 -12.96 -7.83 3.72
N ILE A 88 -13.20 -8.92 2.98
CA ILE A 88 -12.16 -9.53 2.14
C ILE A 88 -11.76 -8.59 0.99
N SER A 89 -12.75 -7.93 0.37
CA SER A 89 -12.50 -7.01 -0.74
C SER A 89 -11.72 -5.77 -0.29
N ASN A 90 -12.13 -5.12 0.80
CA ASN A 90 -11.43 -3.96 1.38
C ASN A 90 -10.02 -4.31 1.87
N LEU A 91 -9.82 -5.50 2.46
CA LEU A 91 -8.49 -5.95 2.84
C LEU A 91 -7.61 -6.17 1.61
N ALA A 92 -8.14 -6.76 0.54
CA ALA A 92 -7.39 -6.96 -0.70
C ALA A 92 -7.03 -5.64 -1.38
N SER A 93 -7.97 -4.68 -1.47
CA SER A 93 -7.70 -3.36 -2.02
C SER A 93 -6.71 -2.58 -1.17
N THR A 94 -6.82 -2.64 0.16
CA THR A 94 -5.93 -1.89 1.07
C THR A 94 -4.52 -2.48 1.10
N LEU A 95 -4.37 -3.81 1.23
CA LEU A 95 -3.07 -4.44 1.41
C LEU A 95 -2.30 -4.66 0.10
N VAL A 96 -3.01 -4.78 -1.02
CA VAL A 96 -2.39 -5.02 -2.33
C VAL A 96 -2.70 -3.90 -3.30
N GLY A 97 -3.97 -3.52 -3.45
CA GLY A 97 -4.40 -2.50 -4.40
C GLY A 97 -3.73 -1.14 -4.18
N ILE A 98 -3.72 -0.62 -2.95
CA ILE A 98 -3.14 0.68 -2.61
C ILE A 98 -1.61 0.67 -2.82
N PRO A 99 -0.82 -0.28 -2.27
CA PRO A 99 0.62 -0.33 -2.52
C PRO A 99 0.98 -0.47 -4.00
N VAL A 100 0.27 -1.32 -4.75
CA VAL A 100 0.51 -1.49 -6.19
C VAL A 100 0.18 -0.20 -6.95
N THR A 101 -0.94 0.44 -6.65
CA THR A 101 -1.33 1.71 -7.28
C THR A 101 -0.32 2.80 -6.98
N TRP A 102 0.12 2.91 -5.72
CA TRP A 102 1.15 3.85 -5.33
C TRP A 102 2.47 3.61 -6.09
N LEU A 103 2.94 2.36 -6.18
CA LEU A 103 4.15 2.02 -6.96
C LEU A 103 4.01 2.40 -8.43
N LEU A 104 2.85 2.14 -9.05
CA LEU A 104 2.57 2.53 -10.43
C LEU A 104 2.63 4.05 -10.60
N LEU A 105 2.01 4.81 -9.69
CA LEU A 105 2.03 6.27 -9.73
C LEU A 105 3.44 6.85 -9.52
N VAL A 106 4.22 6.30 -8.59
CA VAL A 106 5.64 6.66 -8.41
C VAL A 106 6.44 6.35 -9.68
N GLY A 107 6.22 5.20 -10.30
CA GLY A 107 6.86 4.83 -11.57
C GLY A 107 6.55 5.83 -12.68
N VAL A 108 5.29 6.25 -12.81
CA VAL A 108 4.86 7.29 -13.76
C VAL A 108 5.50 8.64 -13.43
N GLN A 109 5.52 9.04 -12.15
CA GLN A 109 6.17 10.28 -11.70
C GLN A 109 7.65 10.31 -12.10
N ILE A 110 8.39 9.21 -11.87
CA ILE A 110 9.81 9.11 -12.23
C ILE A 110 9.99 9.13 -13.76
N ALA A 111 9.21 8.35 -14.50
CA ALA A 111 9.31 8.23 -15.96
C ALA A 111 9.01 9.55 -16.70
N THR A 112 8.19 10.42 -16.11
CA THR A 112 7.77 11.70 -16.69
C THR A 112 8.60 12.89 -16.20
N SER A 113 9.76 12.64 -15.57
CA SER A 113 10.62 13.66 -14.95
C SER A 113 10.00 14.42 -13.77
N GLY A 114 8.86 13.96 -13.24
CA GLY A 114 8.24 14.44 -12.00
C GLY A 114 9.03 14.11 -10.73
N GLY A 115 10.20 13.46 -10.85
CA GLY A 115 11.17 13.31 -9.77
C GLY A 115 12.06 14.53 -9.52
N ARG A 116 12.00 15.56 -10.37
CA ARG A 116 12.67 16.85 -10.13
C ARG A 116 11.83 17.69 -9.17
N ALA A 117 12.45 18.39 -8.22
CA ALA A 117 11.72 19.33 -7.36
C ALA A 117 11.08 20.41 -8.23
N TYR A 118 9.74 20.48 -8.24
CA TYR A 118 9.00 21.46 -9.03
C TYR A 118 9.04 22.86 -8.42
N GLY A 119 10.11 23.34 -7.78
CA GLY A 119 10.11 24.68 -7.15
C GLY A 119 8.87 24.97 -6.24
N ILE A 120 8.78 26.16 -5.68
CA ILE A 120 7.54 26.68 -5.06
C ILE A 120 7.33 28.16 -5.42
N ASP A 121 8.04 28.63 -6.45
CA ASP A 121 8.16 30.04 -6.75
C ASP A 121 6.96 30.54 -7.56
N SER A 122 6.27 29.64 -8.28
CA SER A 122 5.05 29.95 -9.02
C SER A 122 3.80 29.18 -8.55
N PRO A 123 2.59 29.72 -8.75
CA PRO A 123 1.35 29.00 -8.47
C PRO A 123 1.20 27.69 -9.27
N VAL A 124 1.73 27.65 -10.50
CA VAL A 124 1.69 26.47 -11.36
C VAL A 124 2.54 25.34 -10.79
N GLU A 125 3.75 25.68 -10.35
CA GLU A 125 4.68 24.77 -9.67
C GLU A 125 4.07 24.17 -8.40
N LYS A 126 3.42 25.00 -7.58
CA LYS A 126 2.70 24.53 -6.39
C LYS A 126 1.60 23.51 -6.71
N VAL A 127 0.83 23.75 -7.77
CA VAL A 127 -0.21 22.81 -8.24
C VAL A 127 0.42 21.51 -8.76
N LEU A 128 1.49 21.60 -9.55
CA LEU A 128 2.21 20.42 -10.05
C LEU A 128 2.84 19.60 -8.92
N ALA A 129 3.37 20.25 -7.88
CA ALA A 129 3.93 19.57 -6.71
C ALA A 129 2.87 18.72 -6.00
N VAL A 130 1.69 19.26 -5.72
CA VAL A 130 0.64 18.51 -4.98
C VAL A 130 -0.17 17.55 -5.85
N THR A 131 -0.05 17.61 -7.17
CA THR A 131 -0.76 16.71 -8.10
C THR A 131 0.17 15.66 -8.68
N TRP A 132 1.20 16.09 -9.40
CA TRP A 132 2.13 15.22 -10.13
C TRP A 132 3.15 14.56 -9.22
N GLN A 133 3.51 15.20 -8.10
CA GLN A 133 4.38 14.62 -7.08
C GLN A 133 3.60 14.10 -5.87
N ALA A 134 2.27 14.00 -5.95
CA ALA A 134 1.47 13.50 -4.86
C ALA A 134 1.92 12.11 -4.33
N PRO A 135 2.33 11.12 -5.16
CA PRO A 135 2.77 9.82 -4.66
C PRO A 135 4.06 9.88 -3.85
N TRP A 136 5.01 10.70 -4.31
CA TRP A 136 6.31 10.92 -3.69
C TRP A 136 6.55 12.42 -3.58
N LEU A 137 6.04 13.00 -2.49
CA LEU A 137 5.94 14.44 -2.31
C LEU A 137 7.30 14.98 -1.87
N ILE A 138 7.88 15.90 -2.63
CA ILE A 138 9.09 16.61 -2.18
C ILE A 138 8.65 17.68 -1.19
N PRO A 139 9.06 17.58 0.09
CA PRO A 139 8.58 18.49 1.11
C PRO A 139 9.33 19.82 1.02
N TYR A 140 8.61 20.90 0.77
CA TYR A 140 9.13 22.25 0.99
C TYR A 140 8.79 22.65 2.42
N GLU A 141 9.80 22.84 3.26
CA GLU A 141 9.66 22.95 4.72
C GLU A 141 8.62 23.98 5.18
N THR A 142 8.41 25.05 4.40
CA THR A 142 7.46 26.13 4.68
C THR A 142 6.00 25.81 4.30
N ASP A 143 5.77 24.96 3.31
CA ASP A 143 4.45 24.76 2.67
C ASP A 143 3.80 23.38 2.97
N LEU A 144 4.51 22.50 3.69
CA LEU A 144 4.06 21.15 4.08
C LEU A 144 2.62 21.07 4.63
N HIS A 145 2.23 22.03 5.47
CA HIS A 145 0.96 22.05 6.20
C HIS A 145 -0.29 22.02 5.31
N TRP A 146 -0.22 22.58 4.10
CA TRP A 146 -1.32 22.52 3.13
C TRP A 146 -1.01 21.54 1.98
N MET A 147 0.25 21.32 1.66
CA MET A 147 0.66 20.40 0.59
C MET A 147 0.32 18.94 0.90
N ILE A 148 0.53 18.49 2.14
CA ILE A 148 0.19 17.12 2.58
C ILE A 148 -1.31 16.85 2.39
N PRO A 149 -2.24 17.65 2.96
CA PRO A 149 -3.67 17.38 2.78
C PRO A 149 -4.11 17.52 1.30
N ALA A 150 -3.55 18.46 0.54
CA ALA A 150 -3.84 18.59 -0.90
C ALA A 150 -3.40 17.35 -1.70
N ALA A 151 -2.17 16.89 -1.51
CA ALA A 151 -1.65 15.67 -2.14
C ALA A 151 -2.46 14.42 -1.71
N GLY A 152 -2.88 14.36 -0.44
CA GLY A 152 -3.77 13.32 0.06
C GLY A 152 -5.11 13.28 -0.70
N LEU A 153 -5.74 14.43 -0.91
CA LEU A 153 -6.97 14.53 -1.71
C LEU A 153 -6.77 14.08 -3.15
N VAL A 154 -5.64 14.45 -3.77
CA VAL A 154 -5.31 13.99 -5.13
C VAL A 154 -5.17 12.47 -5.17
N LEU A 155 -4.44 11.87 -4.22
CA LEU A 155 -4.22 10.41 -4.17
C LEU A 155 -5.48 9.60 -3.89
N LEU A 156 -6.49 10.17 -3.22
CA LEU A 156 -7.77 9.50 -3.04
C LEU A 156 -8.44 9.15 -4.37
N VAL A 157 -8.22 9.94 -5.43
CA VAL A 157 -8.82 9.70 -6.75
C VAL A 157 -8.32 8.39 -7.40
N PRO A 158 -7.01 8.18 -7.65
CA PRO A 158 -6.53 6.92 -8.19
C PRO A 158 -6.75 5.74 -7.23
N PHE A 159 -6.66 5.96 -5.91
CA PHE A 159 -6.98 4.91 -4.93
C PHE A 159 -8.45 4.50 -5.01
N TYR A 160 -9.40 5.42 -5.16
CA TYR A 160 -10.81 5.12 -5.38
C TYR A 160 -11.03 4.17 -6.56
N PHE A 161 -10.40 4.45 -7.70
CA PHE A 161 -10.54 3.61 -8.88
C PHE A 161 -9.92 2.22 -8.67
N ALA A 162 -8.75 2.15 -8.03
CA ALA A 162 -8.10 0.89 -7.70
C ALA A 162 -8.94 0.04 -6.73
N SER A 163 -9.50 0.68 -5.70
CA SER A 163 -10.40 0.09 -4.71
C SER A 163 -11.64 -0.47 -5.40
N TRP A 164 -12.38 0.37 -6.13
CA TRP A 164 -13.58 -0.04 -6.84
C TRP A 164 -13.33 -1.22 -7.79
N TRP A 165 -12.25 -1.16 -8.59
CA TRP A 165 -11.94 -2.20 -9.55
C TRP A 165 -11.60 -3.52 -8.85
N SER A 166 -10.64 -3.50 -7.93
CA SER A 166 -10.19 -4.71 -7.22
C SER A 166 -11.30 -5.33 -6.37
N GLU A 167 -12.06 -4.51 -5.66
CA GLU A 167 -13.16 -4.97 -4.81
C GLU A 167 -14.31 -5.55 -5.61
N PHE A 168 -14.63 -4.99 -6.77
CA PHE A 168 -15.64 -5.55 -7.67
C PHE A 168 -15.29 -7.00 -8.06
N TRP A 169 -14.04 -7.26 -8.43
CA TRP A 169 -13.60 -8.61 -8.81
C TRP A 169 -13.69 -9.59 -7.65
N VAL A 170 -13.26 -9.17 -6.45
CA VAL A 170 -13.37 -10.00 -5.24
C VAL A 170 -14.84 -10.26 -4.89
N ALA A 171 -15.66 -9.21 -4.87
CA ALA A 171 -17.08 -9.31 -4.54
C ALA A 171 -17.84 -10.19 -5.53
N LYS A 172 -17.55 -10.07 -6.82
CA LYS A 172 -18.17 -10.89 -7.86
C LYS A 172 -17.76 -12.36 -7.75
N LYS A 173 -16.50 -12.63 -7.39
CA LYS A 173 -16.01 -14.00 -7.15
C LYS A 173 -16.68 -14.64 -5.93
N LEU A 174 -16.97 -13.87 -4.89
CA LEU A 174 -17.63 -14.36 -3.67
C LEU A 174 -19.15 -14.50 -3.83
N ASN A 175 -19.77 -13.71 -4.72
CA ASN A 175 -21.22 -13.67 -4.95
C ASN A 175 -21.53 -14.02 -6.42
N THR A 176 -21.23 -15.25 -6.82
CA THR A 176 -21.31 -15.71 -8.21
C THR A 176 -22.73 -15.64 -8.80
N LEU A 177 -23.75 -15.84 -7.96
CA LEU A 177 -25.16 -15.86 -8.37
C LEU A 177 -25.76 -14.47 -8.63
N LEU A 178 -25.15 -13.41 -8.11
CA LEU A 178 -25.68 -12.05 -8.29
C LEU A 178 -25.39 -11.52 -9.71
N PRO A 179 -26.28 -10.72 -10.31
CA PRO A 179 -25.98 -10.05 -11.57
C PRO A 179 -24.74 -9.16 -11.47
N THR A 180 -23.86 -9.26 -12.47
CA THR A 180 -22.59 -8.51 -12.48
C THR A 180 -22.80 -6.99 -12.43
N SER A 181 -23.84 -6.49 -13.10
CA SER A 181 -24.24 -5.08 -13.08
C SER A 181 -24.52 -4.57 -11.67
N ASP A 182 -25.21 -5.39 -10.88
CA ASP A 182 -25.70 -5.01 -9.56
C ASP A 182 -24.55 -4.97 -8.57
N VAL A 183 -23.68 -5.99 -8.59
CA VAL A 183 -22.45 -6.02 -7.79
C VAL A 183 -21.56 -4.83 -8.15
N LYS A 184 -21.35 -4.57 -9.45
CA LYS A 184 -20.53 -3.45 -9.90
C LYS A 184 -21.07 -2.10 -9.43
N LEU A 185 -22.39 -1.90 -9.52
CA LEU A 185 -23.05 -0.66 -9.10
C LEU A 185 -23.01 -0.49 -7.58
N ALA A 186 -23.29 -1.56 -6.82
CA ALA A 186 -23.27 -1.53 -5.36
C ALA A 186 -21.87 -1.22 -4.81
N VAL A 187 -20.84 -1.94 -5.27
CA VAL A 187 -19.44 -1.71 -4.85
C VAL A 187 -18.99 -0.31 -5.23
N ARG A 188 -19.29 0.16 -6.45
CA ARG A 188 -18.96 1.52 -6.90
C ARG A 188 -19.54 2.58 -5.98
N ASN A 189 -20.82 2.45 -5.64
CA ASN A 189 -21.52 3.44 -4.83
C ASN A 189 -21.07 3.39 -3.36
N ALA A 190 -20.84 2.19 -2.83
CA ALA A 190 -20.26 1.99 -1.50
C ALA A 190 -18.89 2.71 -1.39
N ASN A 191 -18.00 2.46 -2.35
CA ASN A 191 -16.70 3.13 -2.44
C ASN A 191 -16.83 4.65 -2.58
N ARG A 192 -17.83 5.16 -3.32
CA ARG A 192 -18.03 6.62 -3.42
C ARG A 192 -18.35 7.22 -2.07
N ILE A 193 -19.23 6.56 -1.31
CA ILE A 193 -19.60 7.02 0.03
C ILE A 193 -18.37 7.05 0.92
N THR A 194 -17.61 5.97 0.98
CA THR A 194 -16.45 5.86 1.88
C THR A 194 -15.27 6.73 1.47
N TYR A 195 -15.00 6.91 0.17
CA TYR A 195 -13.98 7.86 -0.28
C TYR A 195 -14.37 9.32 -0.06
N CYS A 196 -15.66 9.68 -0.20
CA CYS A 196 -16.15 10.99 0.20
C CYS A 196 -15.94 11.24 1.70
N LEU A 197 -16.15 10.22 2.55
CA LEU A 197 -15.90 10.33 3.99
C LEU A 197 -14.39 10.40 4.30
N LEU A 198 -13.56 9.60 3.61
CA LEU A 198 -12.10 9.63 3.76
C LEU A 198 -11.50 10.99 3.39
N ALA A 199 -12.08 11.71 2.41
CA ALA A 199 -11.70 13.08 2.08
C ALA A 199 -11.86 14.05 3.27
N GLY A 200 -12.68 13.70 4.26
CA GLY A 200 -12.82 14.46 5.50
C GLY A 200 -11.53 14.57 6.30
N TRP A 201 -10.66 13.55 6.31
CA TRP A 201 -9.38 13.60 7.04
C TRP A 201 -8.44 14.71 6.56
N PRO A 202 -8.03 14.76 5.26
CA PRO A 202 -7.16 15.82 4.79
C PRO A 202 -7.81 17.21 4.90
N ILE A 203 -9.13 17.32 4.69
CA ILE A 203 -9.85 18.58 4.87
C ILE A 203 -9.80 19.05 6.33
N ALA A 204 -10.12 18.17 7.28
CA ALA A 204 -10.10 18.49 8.71
C ALA A 204 -8.68 18.83 9.19
N SER A 205 -7.67 18.10 8.72
CA SER A 205 -6.26 18.38 9.00
C SER A 205 -5.88 19.78 8.51
N TRP A 206 -6.28 20.14 7.29
CA TRP A 206 -6.02 21.47 6.75
C TRP A 206 -6.72 22.58 7.55
N LEU A 207 -8.01 22.42 7.86
CA LEU A 207 -8.77 23.39 8.65
C LEU A 207 -8.20 23.59 10.06
N ALA A 208 -7.78 22.50 10.72
CA ALA A 208 -7.13 22.59 12.02
C ALA A 208 -5.82 23.38 11.95
N ASN A 209 -5.01 23.17 10.91
CA ASN A 209 -3.78 23.93 10.69
C ASN A 209 -4.05 25.43 10.44
N VAL A 210 -5.14 25.78 9.77
CA VAL A 210 -5.54 27.18 9.56
C VAL A 210 -6.01 27.81 10.87
N ALA A 211 -6.78 27.09 11.69
CA ALA A 211 -7.33 27.60 12.95
C ALA A 211 -6.28 27.80 14.06
N MET A 212 -5.13 27.11 13.99
CA MET A 212 -4.04 27.22 14.95
C MET A 212 -3.01 28.32 14.62
N LYS A 213 -3.17 29.03 13.50
CA LYS A 213 -2.35 30.18 13.09
C LYS A 213 -3.06 31.49 13.43
#